data_AF-A0A821IST7-F1
#
_entry.id   AF-A0A821IST7-F1
#
_cell.length_a   1.000
_cell.length_b   1.000
_cell.length_c   1.000
_cell.angle_alpha   90.00
_cell.angle_beta   90.00
_cell.angle_gamma   90.00
#
_symmetry.space_group_name_H-M   'P 1'
#
loop_
_entity.id
_entity.type
_entity.pdbx_description
1 polymer ?
#
loop_
_entity_poly.entity_id
_entity_poly.type
_entity_poly.pdbx_seq_one_letter_code
_entity_poly.pdbx_strand_id
1 'polypeptide(L)'
;QQGLKHCDVILTSPEDILSFDLLTIDKCRRNEFIIGQSMLSIQQWCKIYIRDILDESDEILHIKYQLVYSVGRQQQVDGGVERWKTIQSILTFVKQHAATIAQQYMDDIFYKVSTRQSHFPEFRLLSHQPFPTLCQLILKEWLSQRSFRQNDLQVIESFILNTNSSIDDLTGRFSDTIIQLFLILRGLLSSEVLFISSRINFQNSLPSF
;
A
#
# COMPACT_ATOMS: atom_id res chain seq x y z
N GLN A 1 -0.02 -34.14 6.33
CA GLN A 1 -1.34 -34.36 5.69
C GLN A 1 -2.46 -34.67 6.69
N GLN A 2 -2.22 -35.36 7.80
CA GLN A 2 -3.28 -35.61 8.82
C GLN A 2 -3.78 -34.32 9.49
N GLY A 3 -2.90 -33.36 9.80
CA GLY A 3 -3.32 -32.12 10.46
C GLY A 3 -4.16 -31.15 9.61
N LEU A 4 -4.01 -31.21 8.28
CA LEU A 4 -4.90 -30.48 7.35
C LEU A 4 -6.35 -30.96 7.40
N LYS A 5 -6.57 -32.24 7.74
CA LYS A 5 -7.93 -32.81 7.85
C LYS A 5 -8.58 -32.51 9.20
N HIS A 6 -7.79 -32.21 10.23
CA HIS A 6 -8.27 -31.94 11.58
C HIS A 6 -8.26 -30.45 11.95
N CYS A 7 -7.86 -29.57 11.01
CA CYS A 7 -7.72 -28.13 11.26
C CYS A 7 -6.80 -27.82 12.45
N ASP A 8 -5.65 -28.50 12.50
CA ASP A 8 -4.68 -28.33 13.59
C ASP A 8 -4.15 -26.88 13.64
N VAL A 9 -3.96 -26.38 14.87
CA VAL A 9 -3.40 -25.04 15.13
C VAL A 9 -1.95 -25.18 15.55
N ILE A 10 -1.08 -24.38 14.95
CA ILE A 10 0.34 -24.28 15.32
C ILE A 10 0.54 -22.95 16.03
N LEU A 11 0.99 -23.01 17.28
CA LEU A 11 1.41 -21.83 18.03
C LEU A 11 2.90 -21.60 17.78
N THR A 12 3.26 -20.46 17.22
CA THR A 12 4.63 -20.10 16.87
C THR A 12 4.84 -18.59 17.02
N SER A 13 6.07 -18.17 17.30
CA SER A 13 6.43 -16.76 17.29
C SER A 13 6.90 -16.33 15.89
N PRO A 14 6.73 -15.04 15.51
CA PRO A 14 7.32 -14.52 14.28
C PRO A 14 8.84 -14.72 14.19
N GLU A 15 9.52 -14.73 15.34
CA GLU A 15 10.97 -14.95 15.43
C GLU A 15 11.36 -16.37 15.04
N ASP A 16 10.56 -17.37 15.40
CA ASP A 16 10.80 -18.78 15.04
C ASP A 16 10.63 -18.99 13.53
N ILE A 17 9.59 -18.40 12.94
CA ILE A 17 9.36 -18.44 11.48
C ILE A 17 10.53 -17.81 10.74
N LEU A 18 10.96 -16.62 11.18
CA LEU A 18 12.10 -15.94 10.57
C LEU A 18 13.41 -16.72 10.74
N SER A 19 13.63 -17.31 11.91
CA SER A 19 14.82 -18.13 12.18
C SER A 19 14.85 -19.37 11.28
N PHE A 20 13.70 -20.00 11.06
CA PHE A 20 13.56 -21.12 10.13
C PHE A 20 13.87 -20.70 8.69
N ASP A 21 13.43 -19.52 8.28
CA ASP A 21 13.71 -18.97 6.96
C ASP A 21 15.20 -18.69 6.74
N LEU A 22 15.84 -18.02 7.71
CA LEU A 22 17.27 -17.72 7.66
C LEU A 22 18.13 -18.98 7.71
N LEU A 23 17.74 -19.98 8.51
CA LEU A 23 18.45 -21.24 8.60
C LEU A 23 18.36 -22.01 7.28
N THR A 24 17.22 -21.98 6.60
CA THR A 24 17.05 -22.56 5.26
C THR A 24 18.02 -21.93 4.25
N ILE A 25 18.16 -20.60 4.28
CA ILE A 25 19.11 -19.87 3.43
C ILE A 25 20.56 -20.23 3.76
N ASP A 26 20.93 -20.26 5.05
CA ASP A 26 22.30 -20.59 5.47
C ASP A 26 22.68 -22.03 5.07
N LYS A 27 21.74 -22.98 5.20
CA LYS A 27 21.95 -24.38 4.76
C LYS A 27 22.17 -24.50 3.26
N CYS A 28 21.41 -23.75 2.46
CA CYS A 28 21.65 -23.69 1.02
C CYS A 28 23.03 -23.08 0.70
N ARG A 29 23.45 -22.05 1.45
CA ARG A 29 24.74 -21.38 1.26
C ARG A 29 25.94 -22.27 1.65
N ARG A 30 25.78 -23.15 2.64
CA ARG A 30 26.83 -24.11 3.08
C ARG A 30 26.92 -25.37 2.21
N ASN A 31 26.22 -25.41 1.07
CA ASN A 31 26.12 -26.58 0.18
C ASN A 31 25.46 -27.81 0.85
N GLU A 32 24.68 -27.62 1.92
CA GLU A 32 23.89 -28.69 2.57
C GLU A 32 22.54 -28.87 1.85
N PHE A 33 22.58 -29.13 0.54
CA PHE A 33 21.40 -29.03 -0.34
C PHE A 33 20.27 -30.00 -0.01
N ILE A 34 20.56 -31.20 0.51
CA ILE A 34 19.53 -32.18 0.88
C ILE A 34 18.63 -31.60 1.99
N ILE A 35 19.25 -31.02 3.02
CA ILE A 35 18.54 -30.41 4.15
C ILE A 35 17.84 -29.13 3.68
N GLY A 36 18.55 -28.26 2.95
CA GLY A 36 17.98 -27.02 2.41
C GLY A 36 16.75 -27.26 1.53
N GLN A 37 16.79 -28.27 0.66
CA GLN A 37 15.66 -28.61 -0.22
C GLN A 37 14.45 -29.16 0.57
N SER A 38 14.70 -29.96 1.61
CA SER A 38 13.63 -30.41 2.51
C SER A 38 12.99 -29.23 3.25
N MET A 39 13.79 -28.30 3.77
CA MET A 39 13.29 -27.11 4.47
C MET A 39 12.51 -26.19 3.54
N LEU A 40 13.01 -25.96 2.32
CA LEU A 40 12.31 -25.18 1.29
C LEU A 40 10.95 -25.79 0.93
N SER A 41 10.88 -27.13 0.85
CA SER A 41 9.63 -27.84 0.59
C SER A 41 8.60 -27.62 1.70
N ILE A 42 9.05 -27.59 2.96
CA ILE A 42 8.20 -27.27 4.11
C ILE A 42 7.73 -25.81 4.03
N GLN A 43 8.60 -24.84 3.73
CA GLN A 43 8.21 -23.43 3.58
C GLN A 43 7.15 -23.24 2.50
N GLN A 44 7.34 -23.88 1.34
CA GLN A 44 6.37 -23.82 0.24
C GLN A 44 5.04 -24.43 0.65
N TRP A 45 5.07 -25.56 1.36
CA TRP A 45 3.87 -26.20 1.89
C TRP A 45 3.14 -25.29 2.88
N CYS A 46 3.85 -24.66 3.82
CA CYS A 46 3.27 -23.71 4.78
C CYS A 46 2.59 -22.54 4.04
N LYS A 47 3.25 -21.95 3.04
CA LYS A 47 2.68 -20.83 2.25
C LYS A 47 1.39 -21.19 1.51
N ILE A 48 1.23 -22.45 1.09
CA ILE A 48 0.06 -22.91 0.36
C ILE A 48 -1.09 -23.27 1.31
N TYR A 49 -0.78 -23.89 2.45
CA TYR A 49 -1.77 -24.59 3.27
C TYR A 49 -2.02 -23.99 4.66
N ILE A 50 -1.16 -23.07 5.13
CA ILE A 50 -1.29 -22.43 6.45
C ILE A 50 -1.84 -21.01 6.27
N ARG A 51 -2.63 -20.56 7.25
CA ARG A 51 -3.09 -19.18 7.40
C ARG A 51 -2.65 -18.66 8.76
N ASP A 52 -2.05 -17.47 8.76
CA ASP A 52 -1.63 -16.81 9.98
C ASP A 52 -2.83 -16.12 10.63
N ILE A 53 -3.02 -16.36 11.93
CA ILE A 53 -4.04 -15.72 12.76
C ILE A 53 -3.31 -14.97 13.87
N LEU A 54 -3.60 -13.68 14.00
CA LEU A 54 -3.08 -12.82 15.06
C LEU A 54 -4.17 -12.68 16.13
N ASP A 55 -3.88 -13.15 17.34
CA ASP A 55 -4.68 -12.82 18.51
C ASP A 55 -4.27 -11.45 19.06
N GLU A 56 -5.17 -10.73 19.72
CA GLU A 56 -4.88 -9.40 20.30
C GLU A 56 -4.20 -8.42 19.33
N SER A 57 -4.73 -8.35 18.10
CA SER A 57 -4.12 -7.59 17.00
C SER A 57 -3.93 -6.08 17.26
N ASP A 58 -4.73 -5.50 18.16
CA ASP A 58 -4.61 -4.09 18.58
C ASP A 58 -3.38 -3.85 19.46
N GLU A 59 -3.01 -4.81 20.31
CA GLU A 59 -1.76 -4.78 21.07
C GLU A 59 -0.57 -5.16 20.17
N ILE A 60 -0.66 -6.24 19.38
CA ILE A 60 0.45 -6.70 18.51
C ILE A 60 0.80 -5.67 17.44
N LEU A 61 -0.20 -5.01 16.84
CA LEU A 61 0.00 -3.99 15.80
C LEU A 61 0.03 -2.57 16.37
N HIS A 62 0.06 -2.41 17.70
CA HIS A 62 0.16 -1.10 18.31
C HIS A 62 1.44 -0.41 17.83
N ILE A 63 1.37 0.89 17.53
CA ILE A 63 2.49 1.69 17.03
C ILE A 63 3.72 1.75 17.97
N LYS A 64 3.62 1.19 19.17
CA LYS A 64 4.71 1.06 20.15
C LYS A 64 5.54 -0.20 19.91
N TYR A 65 4.95 -1.24 19.32
CA TYR A 65 5.55 -2.56 19.04
C TYR A 65 6.10 -2.68 17.62
N GLN A 66 6.53 -1.57 17.01
CA GLN A 66 7.22 -1.62 15.72
C GLN A 66 8.59 -2.29 15.91
N LEU A 67 8.67 -3.60 15.67
CA LEU A 67 9.91 -4.36 15.54
C LEU A 67 10.68 -3.85 14.32
N VAL A 68 11.41 -2.75 14.53
CA VAL A 68 12.45 -2.30 13.61
C VAL A 68 13.59 -3.30 13.74
N TYR A 69 13.70 -4.26 12.81
CA TYR A 69 14.95 -5.00 12.61
C TYR A 69 16.01 -3.98 12.18
N SER A 70 16.75 -3.44 13.14
CA SER A 70 17.77 -2.44 12.91
C SER A 70 19.03 -3.07 12.35
N VAL A 71 18.96 -3.50 11.08
CA VAL A 71 20.18 -3.72 10.31
C VAL A 71 20.59 -2.38 9.71
N GLY A 72 21.53 -1.70 10.37
CA GLY A 72 22.14 -0.46 9.87
C GLY A 72 21.89 0.77 10.74
N ARG A 73 22.34 1.93 10.26
CA ARG A 73 22.11 3.22 10.94
C ARG A 73 20.65 3.62 10.80
N GLN A 74 20.03 4.07 11.89
CA GLN A 74 18.68 4.62 11.89
C GLN A 74 18.60 5.78 10.89
N GLN A 75 17.92 5.55 9.78
CA GLN A 75 17.57 6.60 8.83
C GLN A 75 16.18 7.12 9.18
N GLN A 76 16.01 8.44 9.08
CA GLN A 76 14.66 9.00 9.11
C GLN A 76 13.89 8.43 7.92
N VAL A 77 12.66 8.00 8.17
CA VAL A 77 11.74 7.57 7.12
C VAL A 77 11.56 8.73 6.14
N ASP A 78 11.89 8.56 4.85
CA ASP A 78 11.87 9.64 3.85
C ASP A 78 10.55 10.42 3.85
N GLY A 79 10.58 11.75 3.91
CA GLY A 79 9.36 12.57 3.98
C GLY A 79 8.68 12.65 5.36
N GLY A 80 9.15 11.91 6.37
CA GLY A 80 8.81 12.08 7.78
C GLY A 80 7.31 12.23 8.08
N VAL A 81 6.97 13.27 8.86
CA VAL A 81 5.58 13.59 9.25
C VAL A 81 4.70 13.96 8.06
N GLU A 82 5.29 14.54 7.02
CA GLU A 82 4.56 15.03 5.86
C GLU A 82 4.04 13.89 4.98
N ARG A 83 4.67 12.70 5.04
CA ARG A 83 4.21 11.50 4.32
C ARG A 83 2.80 11.11 4.73
N TRP A 84 2.53 10.94 6.02
CA TRP A 84 1.22 10.50 6.51
C TRP A 84 0.15 11.59 6.37
N LYS A 85 0.51 12.85 6.60
CA LYS A 85 -0.40 13.99 6.36
C LYS A 85 -0.83 14.06 4.90
N THR A 86 0.12 13.88 3.98
CA THR A 86 -0.17 13.92 2.54
C THR A 86 -1.12 12.81 2.13
N ILE A 87 -0.90 11.58 2.62
CA ILE A 87 -1.81 10.45 2.38
C ILE A 87 -3.20 10.76 2.94
N GLN A 88 -3.29 11.28 4.16
CA GLN A 88 -4.56 11.62 4.79
C GLN A 88 -5.32 12.72 4.03
N SER A 89 -4.62 13.75 3.54
CA SER A 89 -5.21 14.78 2.69
C SER A 89 -5.75 14.19 1.39
N ILE A 90 -5.00 13.30 0.74
CA ILE A 90 -5.44 12.66 -0.50
C ILE A 90 -6.68 11.79 -0.27
N LEU A 91 -6.72 10.99 0.80
CA LEU A 91 -7.91 10.21 1.15
C LEU A 91 -9.12 11.11 1.43
N THR A 92 -8.89 12.29 2.01
CA THR A 92 -9.95 13.28 2.21
C THR A 92 -10.49 13.80 0.87
N PHE A 93 -9.62 14.08 -0.10
CA PHE A 93 -10.03 14.47 -1.46
C PHE A 93 -10.77 13.34 -2.18
N VAL A 94 -10.33 12.09 -2.04
CA VAL A 94 -11.06 10.93 -2.55
C VAL A 94 -12.47 10.90 -1.97
N LYS A 95 -12.65 11.07 -0.66
CA LYS A 95 -13.97 11.11 -0.01
C LYS A 95 -14.86 12.24 -0.56
N GLN A 96 -14.29 13.40 -0.86
CA GLN A 96 -15.03 14.56 -1.40
C GLN A 96 -15.47 14.33 -2.85
N HIS A 97 -14.60 13.76 -3.70
CA HIS A 97 -14.89 13.54 -5.12
C HIS A 97 -15.62 12.23 -5.40
N ALA A 98 -15.62 11.27 -4.46
CA ALA A 98 -16.21 9.95 -4.64
C ALA A 98 -17.66 9.99 -5.12
N ALA A 99 -18.49 10.86 -4.54
CA ALA A 99 -19.90 10.99 -4.94
C ALA A 99 -20.04 11.52 -6.38
N THR A 100 -19.27 12.55 -6.73
CA THR A 100 -19.29 13.18 -8.05
C THR A 100 -18.85 12.21 -9.14
N ILE A 101 -17.75 11.47 -8.91
CA ILE A 101 -17.24 10.52 -9.90
C ILE A 101 -18.17 9.31 -10.02
N ALA A 102 -18.77 8.85 -8.91
CA ALA A 102 -19.76 7.77 -8.96
C ALA A 102 -21.00 8.13 -9.77
N GLN A 103 -21.42 9.40 -9.77
CA GLN A 103 -22.50 9.88 -10.64
C GLN A 103 -22.08 9.92 -12.12
N GLN A 104 -20.82 10.25 -12.39
CA GLN A 104 -20.28 10.32 -13.75
C GLN A 104 -20.03 8.92 -14.36
N TYR A 105 -19.68 7.95 -13.53
CA TYR A 105 -19.27 6.59 -13.93
C TYR A 105 -20.07 5.54 -13.13
N MET A 106 -21.40 5.52 -13.32
CA MET A 106 -22.32 4.70 -12.52
C MET A 106 -22.04 3.18 -12.63
N ASP A 107 -21.59 2.71 -13.80
CA ASP A 107 -21.33 1.29 -14.05
C ASP A 107 -19.91 0.85 -13.66
N ASP A 108 -18.98 1.81 -13.60
CA ASP A 108 -17.55 1.55 -13.37
C ASP A 108 -17.11 1.81 -11.92
N ILE A 109 -18.01 2.32 -11.07
CA ILE A 109 -17.74 2.67 -9.68
C ILE A 109 -18.82 2.12 -8.76
N PHE A 110 -18.37 1.40 -7.73
CA PHE A 110 -19.21 1.10 -6.58
C PHE A 110 -19.06 2.21 -5.55
N TYR A 111 -20.15 2.94 -5.29
CA TYR A 111 -20.18 3.96 -4.26
C TYR A 111 -21.40 3.76 -3.36
N LYS A 112 -21.14 3.64 -2.07
CA LYS A 112 -22.18 3.60 -1.04
C LYS A 112 -21.95 4.71 -0.04
N VAL A 113 -22.96 5.57 0.06
CA VAL A 113 -22.97 6.66 1.04
C VAL A 113 -22.86 6.07 2.43
N SER A 114 -21.94 6.61 3.22
CA SER A 114 -21.80 6.24 4.60
C SER A 114 -23.01 6.71 5.42
N THR A 115 -23.57 5.84 6.26
CA THR A 115 -24.66 6.16 7.18
C THR A 115 -24.26 7.11 8.31
N ARG A 116 -22.95 7.30 8.54
CA ARG A 116 -22.38 8.17 9.58
C ARG A 116 -21.32 9.10 8.99
N GLN A 117 -21.33 10.38 9.41
CA GLN A 117 -20.37 11.39 8.92
C GLN A 117 -18.89 11.04 9.16
N SER A 118 -18.60 10.34 10.27
CA SER A 118 -17.25 9.92 10.66
C SER A 118 -16.68 8.74 9.87
N HIS A 119 -17.51 8.02 9.13
CA HIS A 119 -17.07 6.85 8.37
C HIS A 119 -16.59 7.28 6.97
N PHE A 120 -15.60 6.55 6.46
CA PHE A 120 -15.18 6.67 5.08
C PHE A 120 -16.23 5.98 4.19
N PRO A 121 -16.67 6.59 3.07
CA PRO A 121 -17.65 5.97 2.20
C PRO A 121 -17.08 4.68 1.59
N GLU A 122 -17.92 3.69 1.33
CA GLU A 122 -17.46 2.53 0.56
C GLU A 122 -17.34 2.97 -0.90
N PHE A 123 -16.11 3.23 -1.34
CA PHE A 123 -15.78 3.65 -2.69
C PHE A 123 -14.87 2.59 -3.32
N ARG A 124 -15.23 2.09 -4.50
CA ARG A 124 -14.43 1.11 -5.24
C ARG A 124 -14.46 1.40 -6.73
N LEU A 125 -13.30 1.30 -7.37
CA LEU A 125 -13.13 1.40 -8.81
C LEU A 125 -13.28 -0.02 -9.39
N LEU A 126 -14.28 -0.25 -10.23
CA LEU A 126 -14.54 -1.53 -10.89
C LEU A 126 -13.79 -1.64 -12.22
N SER A 127 -13.58 -0.48 -12.86
CA SER A 127 -12.85 -0.34 -14.12
C SER A 127 -11.72 0.69 -13.98
N HIS A 128 -10.77 0.65 -14.91
CA HIS A 128 -9.67 1.61 -14.97
C HIS A 128 -10.10 2.97 -15.56
N GLN A 129 -11.19 3.03 -16.32
CA GLN A 129 -11.69 4.27 -16.96
C GLN A 129 -11.83 5.47 -16.01
N PRO A 130 -12.46 5.35 -14.82
CA PRO A 130 -12.59 6.48 -13.89
C PRO A 130 -11.29 6.89 -13.19
N PHE A 131 -10.26 6.04 -13.18
CA PHE A 131 -9.05 6.26 -12.37
C PHE A 131 -8.24 7.50 -12.79
N PRO A 132 -7.92 7.73 -14.08
CA PRO A 132 -7.25 8.95 -14.52
C PRO A 132 -8.01 10.23 -14.17
N THR A 133 -9.34 10.24 -14.30
CA THR A 133 -10.17 11.40 -13.95
C THR A 133 -10.12 11.69 -12.45
N LEU A 134 -10.19 10.66 -11.61
CA LEU A 134 -10.01 10.82 -10.15
C LEU A 134 -8.64 11.39 -9.81
N CYS A 135 -7.57 10.86 -10.41
CA CYS A 135 -6.20 11.33 -10.17
C CYS A 135 -6.02 12.80 -10.56
N GLN A 136 -6.59 13.24 -11.69
CA GLN A 136 -6.58 14.65 -12.10
C GLN A 136 -7.32 15.56 -11.12
N LEU A 137 -8.50 15.14 -10.63
CA LEU A 137 -9.27 15.93 -9.66
C LEU A 137 -8.53 16.07 -8.33
N ILE A 138 -7.98 14.98 -7.80
CA ILE A 138 -7.17 14.98 -6.57
C ILE A 138 -5.96 15.90 -6.73
N LEU A 139 -5.24 15.77 -7.85
CA LEU A 139 -4.05 16.57 -8.09
C LEU A 139 -4.38 18.05 -8.20
N LYS A 140 -5.43 18.41 -8.94
CA LYS A 140 -5.87 19.80 -9.10
C LYS A 140 -6.22 20.42 -7.75
N GLU A 141 -6.91 19.68 -6.89
CA GLU A 141 -7.26 20.17 -5.55
C GLU A 141 -6.04 20.30 -4.65
N TRP A 142 -5.14 19.32 -4.68
CA TRP A 142 -3.87 19.39 -3.93
C TRP A 142 -3.00 20.57 -4.38
N LEU A 143 -2.93 20.84 -5.68
CA LEU A 143 -2.24 22.00 -6.24
C LEU A 143 -2.93 23.32 -5.86
N SER A 144 -4.26 23.36 -5.81
CA SER A 144 -5.00 24.58 -5.44
C SER A 144 -4.74 25.06 -4.01
N GLN A 145 -4.41 24.12 -3.12
CA GLN A 145 -4.07 24.42 -1.73
C GLN A 145 -2.63 24.93 -1.55
N ARG A 146 -1.82 24.92 -2.62
CA ARG A 146 -0.41 25.33 -2.58
C ARG A 146 -0.10 26.40 -3.62
N SER A 147 0.66 27.40 -3.21
CA SER A 147 1.04 28.51 -4.09
C SER A 147 2.21 28.12 -5.00
N PHE A 148 1.93 27.41 -6.09
CA PHE A 148 2.91 27.14 -7.16
C PHE A 148 2.78 28.15 -8.31
N ARG A 149 3.87 28.35 -9.06
CA ARG A 149 3.85 29.21 -10.26
C ARG A 149 3.09 28.51 -11.38
N GLN A 150 2.32 29.26 -12.17
CA GLN A 150 1.50 28.71 -13.26
C GLN A 150 2.32 27.91 -14.30
N ASN A 151 3.53 28.36 -14.62
CA ASN A 151 4.43 27.68 -15.56
C ASN A 151 4.92 26.33 -15.03
N ASP A 152 4.92 26.13 -13.71
CA ASP A 152 5.42 24.91 -13.09
C ASP A 152 4.30 23.89 -12.87
N LEU A 153 3.03 24.30 -12.90
CA LEU A 153 1.87 23.41 -12.72
C LEU A 153 1.83 22.31 -13.79
N GLN A 154 2.09 22.65 -15.05
CA GLN A 154 2.11 21.67 -16.15
C GLN A 154 3.23 20.65 -15.98
N VAL A 155 4.40 21.10 -15.53
CA VAL A 155 5.55 20.23 -15.25
C VAL A 155 5.23 19.28 -14.09
N ILE A 156 4.66 19.81 -13.00
CA ILE A 156 4.26 19.01 -11.84
C ILE A 156 3.19 17.98 -12.21
N GLU A 157 2.18 18.38 -12.99
CA GLU A 157 1.10 17.48 -13.42
C GLU A 157 1.61 16.35 -14.31
N SER A 158 2.42 16.68 -15.31
CA SER A 158 3.04 15.68 -16.17
C SER A 158 3.94 14.72 -15.38
N PHE A 159 4.65 15.22 -14.36
CA PHE A 159 5.54 14.42 -13.55
C PHE A 159 4.79 13.46 -12.61
N ILE A 160 3.70 13.92 -11.97
CA ILE A 160 2.96 13.12 -11.00
C ILE A 160 2.12 12.04 -11.67
N LEU A 161 1.51 12.33 -12.82
CA LEU A 161 0.62 11.40 -13.51
C LEU A 161 1.37 10.40 -14.39
N ASN A 162 2.60 10.72 -14.84
CA ASN A 162 3.37 9.86 -15.74
C ASN A 162 4.46 9.08 -14.98
N THR A 163 4.46 7.74 -15.11
CA THR A 163 5.50 6.88 -14.55
C THR A 163 6.83 6.94 -15.30
N ASN A 164 6.88 7.53 -16.50
CA ASN A 164 8.10 7.59 -17.33
C ASN A 164 8.88 8.90 -17.24
N SER A 165 8.42 9.89 -16.47
CA SER A 165 9.12 11.18 -16.32
C SER A 165 10.39 11.05 -15.45
N SER A 166 11.49 11.69 -15.88
CA SER A 166 12.71 11.80 -15.08
C SER A 166 12.58 12.87 -14.00
N ILE A 167 13.35 12.72 -12.92
CA ILE A 167 13.43 13.70 -11.82
C ILE A 167 14.24 14.93 -12.24
N ASP A 168 15.07 14.80 -13.29
CA ASP A 168 16.02 15.84 -13.74
C ASP A 168 15.33 17.20 -14.01
N ASP A 169 14.11 17.17 -14.57
CA ASP A 169 13.32 18.38 -14.87
C ASP A 169 12.85 19.15 -13.61
N LEU A 170 12.86 18.50 -12.45
CA LEU A 170 12.48 19.09 -11.17
C LEU A 170 13.69 19.48 -10.31
N THR A 171 14.85 18.86 -10.57
CA THR A 171 16.09 19.17 -9.85
C THR A 171 16.50 20.61 -10.11
N GLY A 172 16.64 21.42 -9.06
CA GLY A 172 16.98 22.85 -9.13
C GLY A 172 15.77 23.80 -9.21
N ARG A 173 14.55 23.32 -9.48
CA ARG A 173 13.32 24.14 -9.44
C ARG A 173 12.62 24.11 -8.08
N PHE A 174 12.75 22.99 -7.35
CA PHE A 174 12.08 22.75 -6.07
C PHE A 174 13.07 22.26 -5.01
N SER A 175 12.70 22.40 -3.74
CA SER A 175 13.46 21.82 -2.62
C SER A 175 13.30 20.30 -2.59
N ASP A 176 14.32 19.61 -2.06
CA ASP A 176 14.30 18.14 -1.93
C ASP A 176 13.07 17.62 -1.19
N THR A 177 12.60 18.35 -0.18
CA THR A 177 11.38 18.02 0.57
C THR A 177 10.11 18.03 -0.29
N ILE A 178 10.01 18.96 -1.23
CA ILE A 178 8.87 19.05 -2.16
C ILE A 178 8.98 17.96 -3.23
N ILE A 179 10.19 17.68 -3.71
CA ILE A 179 10.45 16.58 -4.65
C ILE A 179 10.06 15.24 -4.01
N GLN A 180 10.41 15.00 -2.74
CA GLN A 180 9.96 13.82 -1.99
C GLN A 180 8.43 13.72 -1.91
N LEU A 181 7.73 14.84 -1.70
CA LEU A 181 6.26 14.85 -1.72
C LEU A 181 5.69 14.52 -3.10
N PHE A 182 6.28 15.03 -4.17
CA PHE A 182 5.88 14.68 -5.54
C PHE A 182 6.10 13.20 -5.84
N LEU A 183 7.20 12.61 -5.35
CA LEU A 183 7.46 11.17 -5.48
C LEU A 183 6.43 10.33 -4.70
N ILE A 184 6.00 10.77 -3.51
CA ILE A 184 4.94 10.11 -2.74
C ILE A 184 3.61 10.18 -3.51
N LEU A 185 3.25 11.36 -4.04
CA LEU A 185 2.04 11.54 -4.86
C LEU A 185 2.07 10.68 -6.12
N ARG A 186 3.20 10.64 -6.82
CA ARG A 186 3.42 9.79 -7.99
C ARG A 186 3.28 8.32 -7.63
N GLY A 187 3.87 7.87 -6.52
CA GLY A 187 3.70 6.50 -6.04
C GLY A 187 2.25 6.15 -5.73
N LEU A 188 1.47 7.08 -5.21
CA LEU A 188 0.07 6.83 -4.84
C LEU A 188 -0.89 6.86 -6.05
N LEU A 189 -0.71 7.83 -6.94
CA LEU A 189 -1.60 8.12 -8.07
C LEU A 189 -1.18 7.40 -9.36
N SER A 190 0.12 7.27 -9.62
CA SER A 190 0.67 6.71 -10.86
C SER A 190 0.98 5.22 -10.71
N SER A 191 1.40 4.75 -9.53
CA SER A 191 1.67 3.32 -9.29
C SER A 191 0.41 2.50 -8.94
N GLU A 192 -0.78 3.01 -9.27
CA GLU A 192 -2.08 2.33 -9.07
C GLU A 192 -2.37 1.84 -7.64
N VAL A 193 -1.64 2.32 -6.63
CA VAL A 193 -1.83 1.87 -5.24
C VAL A 193 -3.26 2.14 -4.77
N LEU A 194 -3.84 3.27 -5.17
CA LEU A 194 -5.25 3.58 -4.92
C LEU A 194 -6.23 2.67 -5.67
N PHE A 195 -5.91 2.30 -6.91
CA PHE A 195 -6.72 1.38 -7.70
C PHE A 195 -6.68 -0.04 -7.11
N ILE A 196 -5.48 -0.54 -6.81
CA ILE A 196 -5.26 -1.88 -6.23
C ILE A 196 -5.87 -1.98 -4.84
N SER A 197 -5.68 -0.98 -3.96
CA SER A 197 -6.28 -0.98 -2.62
C SER A 197 -7.81 -0.94 -2.64
N SER A 198 -8.40 -0.19 -3.57
CA SER A 198 -9.85 -0.17 -3.79
C SER A 198 -10.38 -1.51 -4.30
N ARG A 199 -9.55 -2.28 -5.02
CA ARG A 199 -9.87 -3.59 -5.59
C ARG A 199 -9.68 -4.76 -4.62
N ILE A 200 -8.63 -4.77 -3.79
CA ILE A 200 -8.35 -5.88 -2.84
C ILE A 200 -9.48 -6.07 -1.83
N ASN A 201 -10.14 -4.99 -1.40
CA ASN A 201 -11.32 -5.08 -0.53
C ASN A 201 -12.53 -5.78 -1.16
N PHE A 202 -12.54 -6.00 -2.48
CA PHE A 202 -13.56 -6.81 -3.17
C PHE A 202 -13.40 -8.31 -2.93
N GLN A 203 -12.17 -8.84 -2.95
CA GLN A 203 -11.94 -10.28 -2.74
C GLN A 203 -12.24 -10.72 -1.32
N ASN A 204 -11.98 -9.86 -0.33
CA ASN A 204 -12.23 -10.16 1.08
C ASN A 204 -13.69 -9.93 1.53
N SER A 205 -14.56 -9.37 0.67
CA SER A 205 -15.98 -9.11 0.98
C SER A 205 -16.95 -10.02 0.20
N LEU A 206 -16.44 -10.99 -0.56
CA LEU A 206 -17.26 -12.10 -1.03
C LEU A 206 -17.56 -13.01 0.18
N PRO A 207 -18.84 -13.30 0.50
CA PRO A 207 -19.12 -14.42 1.37
C PRO A 207 -18.58 -15.66 0.68
N SER A 208 -17.71 -16.39 1.38
CA SER A 208 -17.37 -17.77 1.05
C SER A 208 -18.68 -18.55 0.90
N PHE A 209 -19.03 -18.87 -0.35
CA PHE A 209 -20.03 -19.88 -0.67
C PHE A 209 -19.47 -21.28 -0.39
#